data_AF-A0A836EEN3-F1
#
_entry.id   AF-A0A836EEN3-F1
#
_cell.length_a   1.000
_cell.length_b   1.000
_cell.length_c   1.000
_cell.angle_alpha   90.00
_cell.angle_beta   90.00
_cell.angle_gamma   90.00
#
_symmetry.space_group_name_H-M   'P 1'
#
loop_
_entity.id
_entity.type
_entity.pdbx_description
1 polymer ?
#
loop_
_entity_poly.entity_id
_entity_poly.type
_entity_poly.pdbx_seq_one_letter_code
_entity_poly.pdbx_strand_id
1 'polypeptide(L)' 'EPYCRFTFDGWSCWPNTPAGSTAYIPCPNFITGFDASRKYVSSCRNAIINHLSYRFFFF' A
#
# COMPACT_ATOMS: atom_id res chain seq x y z
N GLU A 1 -9.10 18.18 -0.54
CA GLU A 1 -7.91 17.42 -0.95
C GLU A 1 -8.21 16.23 -1.86
N PRO A 2 -7.41 16.03 -2.92
CA PRO A 2 -7.42 14.79 -3.70
C PRO A 2 -6.90 13.61 -2.86
N TYR A 3 -7.57 12.46 -2.90
CA TYR A 3 -7.15 11.24 -2.22
C TYR A 3 -7.33 10.00 -3.11
N CYS A 4 -6.43 9.03 -2.97
CA CYS A 4 -6.66 7.67 -3.46
C CYS A 4 -7.69 7.00 -2.55
N ARG A 5 -8.73 6.42 -3.13
CA ARG A 5 -9.76 5.70 -2.38
C ARG A 5 -9.20 4.41 -1.80
N PHE A 6 -9.91 3.89 -0.80
CA PHE A 6 -9.72 2.55 -0.29
C PHE A 6 -9.70 1.55 -1.45
N THR A 7 -8.70 0.67 -1.44
CA THR A 7 -8.57 -0.36 -2.47
C THR A 7 -7.98 -1.64 -1.89
N PHE A 8 -8.14 -2.72 -2.64
CA PHE A 8 -7.52 -4.01 -2.37
C PHE A 8 -6.65 -4.38 -3.57
N ASP A 9 -5.38 -4.68 -3.33
CA ASP A 9 -4.39 -5.00 -4.36
C ASP A 9 -4.18 -6.51 -4.57
N GLY A 10 -5.01 -7.35 -3.93
CA GLY A 10 -4.86 -8.80 -3.91
C GLY A 10 -4.17 -9.34 -2.66
N TRP A 11 -3.45 -8.48 -1.92
CA TRP A 11 -2.70 -8.88 -0.73
C TRP A 11 -3.18 -8.16 0.51
N SER A 12 -3.52 -6.88 0.40
CA SER A 12 -3.84 -6.05 1.55
C SER A 12 -4.83 -4.95 1.24
N CYS A 13 -5.60 -4.59 2.27
CA CYS A 13 -6.54 -3.48 2.23
C CYS A 13 -5.79 -2.17 2.49
N TRP A 14 -5.83 -1.26 1.52
CA TRP A 14 -5.19 0.04 1.60
C TRP A 14 -6.21 1.10 1.98
N PRO A 15 -5.99 1.89 3.04
CA PRO A 15 -6.91 2.94 3.45
C PRO A 15 -6.89 4.12 2.48
N ASN A 16 -7.90 4.99 2.59
CA ASN A 16 -7.92 6.27 1.89
C ASN A 16 -6.62 7.04 2.18
N THR A 17 -5.85 7.33 1.14
CA THR A 17 -4.53 7.96 1.26
C THR A 17 -4.52 9.28 0.51
N PRO A 18 -4.19 10.41 1.16
CA PRO A 18 -4.09 11.70 0.47
C PRO A 18 -3.07 11.67 -0.68
N ALA A 19 -3.31 12.43 -1.75
CA ALA A 19 -2.37 12.56 -2.85
C ALA A 19 -1.01 13.10 -2.34
N GLY A 20 0.09 12.50 -2.82
CA GLY A 20 1.44 12.84 -2.36
C GLY A 20 1.81 12.26 -1.00
N SER A 21 0.89 11.55 -0.33
CA SER A 21 1.16 10.85 0.93
C SER A 21 1.42 9.36 0.69
N THR A 22 2.05 8.75 1.69
CA THR A 22 2.43 7.34 1.70
C THR A 22 1.79 6.65 2.89
N ALA A 23 1.10 5.54 2.65
CA ALA A 23 0.52 4.70 3.69
C ALA A 23 1.41 3.48 3.92
N TYR A 24 1.50 3.06 5.19
CA TYR A 24 2.28 1.90 5.61
C TYR A 24 1.38 0.92 6.33
N ILE A 25 1.51 -0.35 5.99
CA ILE A 25 0.85 -1.46 6.69
C ILE A 25 1.90 -2.54 6.99
N PRO A 26 1.74 -3.33 8.05
CA PRO A 26 2.63 -4.47 8.29
C PRO A 26 2.53 -5.49 7.15
N CYS A 27 3.64 -6.18 6.85
CA CYS A 27 3.59 -7.30 5.93
C CYS A 27 2.67 -8.40 6.51
N PRO A 28 1.77 -8.99 5.70
CA PRO A 28 0.95 -10.11 6.13
C PRO A 28 1.81 -11.30 6.56
N ASN A 29 1.51 -11.86 7.73
CA ASN A 29 2.26 -12.97 8.32
C ASN A 29 1.87 -14.36 7.77
N PHE A 30 0.81 -14.43 6.96
CA PHE A 30 0.29 -15.68 6.41
C PHE A 30 0.96 -16.07 5.09
N ILE A 31 1.79 -15.20 4.50
CA ILE A 31 2.49 -15.47 3.25
C ILE A 31 3.88 -16.03 3.57
N THR A 32 4.14 -17.27 3.18
CA THR A 32 5.45 -17.90 3.33
C THR A 32 6.52 -17.11 2.59
N GLY A 33 7.61 -16.74 3.28
CA GLY A 33 8.70 -15.93 2.74
C GLY A 33 8.57 -14.43 2.99
N PHE A 34 7.46 -13.96 3.58
CA PHE A 34 7.33 -12.55 3.98
C PHE A 34 7.85 -12.36 5.40
N ASP A 35 8.72 -11.37 5.58
CA ASP A 35 9.19 -10.95 6.90
C ASP A 35 8.14 -10.02 7.53
N ALA A 36 7.38 -10.54 8.49
CA ALA A 36 6.34 -9.80 9.22
C ALA A 36 6.88 -8.60 10.02
N SER A 37 8.20 -8.51 10.24
CA SER A 37 8.83 -7.33 10.85
C SER A 37 8.98 -6.16 9.87
N ARG A 38 8.83 -6.41 8.57
CA ARG A 38 8.89 -5.39 7.53
C ARG A 38 7.53 -4.74 7.27
N LYS A 39 7.59 -3.55 6.69
CA LYS A 39 6.41 -2.76 6.33
C LYS A 39 6.22 -2.75 4.83
N TYR A 40 4.98 -2.96 4.44
CA TYR A 40 4.51 -2.77 3.10
C TYR A 40 4.16 -1.28 2.91
N VAL A 41 4.59 -0.70 1.79
CA VAL A 41 4.43 0.73 1.52
C VAL A 41 3.63 0.94 0.24
N SER A 42 2.56 1.74 0.34
CA SER A 42 1.85 2.27 -0.83
C SER A 42 1.97 3.78 -0.85
N SER A 43 2.26 4.31 -2.03
CA SER A 43 2.30 5.75 -2.26
C SER A 43 1.21 6.15 -3.24
N CYS A 44 0.38 7.12 -2.84
CA CYS A 44 -0.65 7.70 -3.70
C CYS A 44 -0.03 8.80 -4.56
N ARG A 45 0.34 8.46 -5.81
CA ARG A 45 0.94 9.42 -6.75
C ARG A 45 -0.08 10.30 -7.44
N ASN A 46 -1.25 9.76 -7.79
CA ASN A 46 -2.29 10.51 -8.47
C ASN A 46 -3.68 10.03 -8.02
N ALA A 47 -4.37 10.88 -7.25
CA ALA A 47 -5.71 10.64 -6.75
C ALA A 47 -6.79 10.60 -7.84
N ILE A 48 -6.58 11.26 -8.99
CA ILE A 48 -7.56 11.32 -10.07
C ILE A 48 -7.72 9.94 -10.74
N ILE A 49 -6.63 9.18 -10.85
CA ILE A 49 -6.60 7.85 -11.46
C ILE A 49 -6.47 6.71 -10.43
N ASN A 50 -6.52 7.01 -9.13
CA ASN A 50 -6.28 6.06 -8.03
C ASN A 50 -5.00 5.22 -8.22
N HIS A 51 -3.96 5.82 -8.79
CA HIS A 51 -2.75 5.09 -9.18
C HIS A 51 -1.81 4.94 -7.99
N LEU A 52 -1.98 3.84 -7.26
CA LEU A 52 -1.14 3.43 -6.14
C LEU A 52 0.11 2.71 -6.67
N SER A 53 1.27 3.18 -6.22
CA SER A 53 2.53 2.48 -6.45
C SER A 53 2.84 1.62 -5.24
N TYR A 54 2.83 0.31 -5.43
CA TYR A 54 3.23 -0.64 -4.40
C TYR A 54 4.71 -0.98 -4.58
N ARG A 55 5.49 -0.89 -3.51
CA ARG A 55 6.88 -1.34 -3.53
C ARG A 55 6.99 -2.58 -2.65
N PHE A 56 6.96 -3.75 -3.30
CA PHE A 56 7.26 -5.01 -2.66
C PHE A 56 8.76 -5.09 -2.39
N PHE A 57 9.13 -5.12 -1.11
CA PHE A 57 10.44 -5.61 -0.69
C PHE A 57 10.34 -7.13 -0.55
N PHE A 58 10.37 -7.84 -1.68
CA PHE A 58 10.73 -9.26 -1.67
C PHE A 58 12.22 -9.31 -1.27
N PHE A 59 12.52 -9.97 -0.15
CA PHE A 59 13.88 -10.38 0.20
C PHE A 59 13.87 -11.89 0.38
#